data_AF-A0A0A0KTQ1-F1
#
_entry.id   AF-A0A0A0KTQ1-F1
#
_cell.length_a   1.000
_cell.length_b   1.000
_cell.length_c   1.000
_cell.angle_alpha   90.00
_cell.angle_beta   90.00
_cell.angle_gamma   90.00
#
_symmetry.space_group_name_H-M   'P 1'
#
loop_
_entity.id
_entity.type
_entity.pdbx_description
1 polymer ?
#
loop_
_entity_poly.entity_id
_entity_poly.type
_entity_poly.pdbx_seq_one_letter_code
_entity_poly.pdbx_strand_id
1 'polypeptide(L)'
;MDAVYSPHLDSAPPRWVHFAHGLLLFLYQTFDAVDGKQARRTNSSSPLGELFDHGCDALACAFETLAFGSTAMCGRSSFWFWVLSAVPFYGATWEHFFTNTLVLPVVNGPTEGLMLIYLCHFFTTFVGAGWWTQQFGKSIPIFSWVPIFHGKTSNLLSMKIFYIV
;
A
#
# COMPACT_ATOMS: atom_id res chain seq x y z
N MET A 1 10.80 -10.48 1.48
CA MET A 1 10.17 -11.74 1.02
C MET A 1 9.99 -11.72 -0.49
N ASP A 2 9.52 -10.60 -1.05
CA ASP A 2 9.36 -10.43 -2.50
C ASP A 2 10.64 -10.61 -3.31
N ALA A 3 11.79 -10.11 -2.84
CA ALA A 3 13.06 -10.32 -3.54
C ALA A 3 13.41 -11.80 -3.81
N VAL A 4 12.81 -12.75 -3.08
CA VAL A 4 12.99 -14.19 -3.27
C VAL A 4 11.84 -14.81 -4.06
N TYR A 5 10.59 -14.45 -3.74
CA TYR A 5 9.40 -15.11 -4.31
C TYR A 5 8.78 -14.40 -5.53
N SER A 6 8.99 -13.09 -5.65
CA SER A 6 8.54 -12.27 -6.77
C SER A 6 9.55 -11.13 -7.03
N PRO A 7 10.78 -11.44 -7.51
CA PRO A 7 11.86 -10.45 -7.64
C PRO A 7 11.52 -9.31 -8.60
N HIS A 8 10.59 -9.55 -9.52
CA HIS A 8 10.11 -8.58 -10.50
C HIS A 8 8.71 -8.04 -10.18
N LEU A 9 8.10 -8.44 -9.05
CA LEU A 9 6.77 -8.01 -8.59
C LEU A 9 5.63 -8.36 -9.56
N ASP A 10 5.82 -9.36 -10.42
CA ASP A 10 4.91 -9.76 -11.50
C ASP A 10 4.50 -11.24 -11.42
N SER A 11 5.13 -12.02 -10.54
CA SER A 11 4.74 -13.39 -10.22
C SER A 11 3.96 -13.43 -8.91
N ALA A 12 3.03 -14.38 -8.80
CA ALA A 12 2.25 -14.57 -7.59
C ALA A 12 3.12 -15.24 -6.50
N PRO A 13 3.46 -14.54 -5.40
CA PRO A 13 4.21 -15.16 -4.32
C PRO A 13 3.31 -16.15 -3.55
N PRO A 14 3.90 -17.04 -2.73
CA PRO A 14 3.13 -17.92 -1.84
C PRO A 14 2.19 -17.13 -0.92
N ARG A 15 1.01 -17.68 -0.66
CA ARG A 15 -0.08 -16.97 0.07
C ARG A 15 0.30 -16.46 1.46
N TRP A 16 1.21 -17.16 2.13
CA TRP A 16 1.73 -16.76 3.45
C TRP A 16 2.54 -15.46 3.39
N VAL A 17 3.14 -15.12 2.23
CA VAL A 17 3.87 -13.87 2.03
C VAL A 17 2.92 -12.67 2.14
N HIS A 18 1.73 -12.76 1.53
CA HIS A 18 0.71 -11.71 1.69
C HIS A 18 0.22 -11.60 3.14
N PHE A 19 0.07 -12.74 3.84
CA PHE A 19 -0.30 -12.72 5.25
C PHE A 19 0.77 -12.00 6.09
N ALA A 20 2.04 -12.31 5.84
CA ALA A 20 3.16 -11.67 6.51
C ALA A 20 3.21 -10.17 6.21
N HIS A 21 3.00 -9.73 4.97
CA HIS A 21 2.94 -8.30 4.64
C HIS A 21 1.79 -7.60 5.37
N GLY A 22 0.58 -8.16 5.35
CA GLY A 22 -0.56 -7.59 6.07
C GLY A 22 -0.33 -7.49 7.58
N LEU A 23 0.22 -8.55 8.18
CA LEU A 23 0.53 -8.56 9.61
C LEU A 23 1.63 -7.56 9.98
N LEU A 24 2.73 -7.53 9.22
CA LEU A 24 3.84 -6.62 9.47
C LEU A 24 3.41 -5.15 9.31
N LEU A 25 2.59 -4.85 8.30
CA LEU A 25 2.11 -3.50 8.06
C LEU A 25 1.12 -3.03 9.12
N PHE A 26 0.22 -3.92 9.55
CA PHE A 26 -0.68 -3.66 10.69
C PHE A 26 0.11 -3.37 11.97
N LEU A 27 1.13 -4.18 12.26
CA LEU A 27 1.97 -3.99 13.44
C LEU A 27 2.77 -2.69 13.36
N TYR A 28 3.36 -2.38 12.20
CA TYR A 28 4.08 -1.14 11.96
C TYR A 28 3.18 0.07 12.22
N GLN A 29 2.01 0.16 11.56
CA GLN A 29 1.06 1.27 11.78
C GLN A 29 0.65 1.38 13.25
N THR A 30 0.45 0.25 13.94
CA THR A 30 0.05 0.25 15.34
C THR A 30 1.17 0.79 16.24
N PHE A 31 2.42 0.41 15.99
CA PHE A 31 3.55 0.83 16.80
C PHE A 31 3.93 2.30 16.57
N ASP A 32 3.91 2.72 15.30
CA ASP A 32 4.01 4.11 14.86
C ASP A 32 2.98 5.00 15.59
N ALA A 33 1.70 4.65 15.55
CA ALA A 33 0.66 5.44 16.23
C ALA A 33 0.78 5.47 17.77
N VAL A 34 1.60 4.62 18.38
CA VAL A 34 1.78 4.50 19.83
C VAL A 34 3.04 5.23 20.31
N ASP A 35 4.10 5.35 19.51
CA ASP A 35 5.39 5.83 20.00
C ASP A 35 5.35 7.31 20.43
N GLY A 36 4.70 8.20 19.69
CA GLY A 36 4.55 9.61 20.03
C GLY A 36 3.62 9.79 21.23
N LYS A 37 2.62 8.90 21.39
CA LYS A 37 1.77 8.87 22.59
C LYS A 37 2.59 8.47 23.82
N GLN A 38 3.48 7.49 23.69
CA GLN A 38 4.38 7.10 24.77
C GLN A 38 5.38 8.21 25.08
N ALA A 39 6.02 8.82 24.07
CA ALA A 39 6.98 9.91 24.25
C ALA A 39 6.38 11.10 25.01
N ARG A 40 5.13 11.48 24.71
CA ARG A 40 4.39 12.50 25.46
C ARG A 40 4.10 12.06 26.89
N ARG A 41 3.73 10.79 27.11
CA ARG A 41 3.43 10.24 28.44
C ARG A 41 4.68 10.20 29.33
N THR A 42 5.85 9.92 28.76
CA THR A 42 7.13 9.79 29.48
C THR A 42 7.96 11.07 29.50
N ASN A 43 7.44 12.20 28.97
CA ASN A 43 8.17 13.46 28.81
C ASN A 43 9.51 13.30 28.06
N SER A 44 9.55 12.42 27.06
CA SER A 44 10.74 12.14 26.24
C SER A 44 10.60 12.59 24.78
N SER A 45 9.61 13.44 24.46
CA SER A 45 9.45 14.04 23.14
C SER A 45 10.67 14.91 22.77
N SER A 46 11.16 14.79 21.54
CA SER A 46 12.29 15.59 21.03
C SER A 46 12.23 15.75 19.51
N PRO A 47 12.84 16.82 18.95
CA PRO A 47 12.94 16.99 17.49
C PRO A 47 13.71 15.87 16.79
N LEU A 48 14.69 15.27 17.47
CA LEU A 48 15.42 14.12 16.94
C LEU A 48 14.53 12.86 16.86
N GLY A 49 13.65 12.67 17.85
CA GLY A 49 12.67 11.59 17.85
C GLY A 49 11.69 11.73 16.68
N GLU A 50 11.18 12.94 16.45
CA GLU A 50 10.30 13.25 15.31
C GLU A 50 11.00 13.06 13.95
N LEU A 51 12.28 13.47 13.83
CA LEU A 51 13.06 13.22 12.63
C LEU A 51 13.25 11.72 12.36
N PHE A 52 13.48 10.94 13.41
CA PHE A 52 13.66 9.49 13.31
C PHE A 52 12.35 8.79 12.90
N ASP A 53 11.24 9.19 13.51
CA ASP A 53 9.89 8.71 13.20
C ASP A 53 9.54 8.90 11.72
N HIS A 54 9.59 10.14 11.22
CA HIS A 54 9.38 10.44 9.80
C HIS A 54 10.38 9.73 8.86
N GLY A 55 11.62 9.53 9.32
CA GLY A 55 12.62 8.77 8.56
C GLY A 55 12.23 7.30 8.41
N CYS A 56 11.71 6.69 9.47
CA CYS A 56 11.14 5.35 9.44
C CYS A 56 9.91 5.28 8.53
N ASP A 57 9.03 6.29 8.56
CA ASP A 57 7.86 6.36 7.67
C ASP A 57 8.23 6.40 6.19
N ALA A 58 9.26 7.19 5.83
CA ALA A 58 9.74 7.27 4.46
C ALA A 58 10.26 5.91 3.95
N LEU A 59 10.96 5.15 4.81
CA LEU A 59 11.44 3.81 4.48
C LEU A 59 10.30 2.80 4.40
N ALA A 60 9.37 2.83 5.36
CA ALA A 60 8.21 1.95 5.39
C ALA A 60 7.36 2.13 4.12
N CYS A 61 7.09 3.38 3.74
CA CYS A 61 6.41 3.76 2.50
C CYS A 61 7.09 3.16 1.25
N ALA A 62 8.43 3.21 1.15
CA ALA A 62 9.15 2.62 0.03
C ALA A 62 9.01 1.08 -0.03
N PHE A 63 9.15 0.38 1.11
CA PHE A 63 9.03 -1.07 1.12
C PHE A 63 7.58 -1.56 0.97
N GLU A 64 6.63 -0.82 1.52
CA GLU A 64 5.21 -1.13 1.44
C GLU A 64 4.70 -1.03 0.00
N THR A 65 5.06 0.02 -0.73
CA THR A 65 4.68 0.16 -2.15
C THR A 65 5.23 -0.97 -3.03
N LEU A 66 6.40 -1.52 -2.72
CA LEU A 66 6.94 -2.72 -3.36
C LEU A 66 6.14 -3.98 -2.99
N ALA A 67 5.84 -4.16 -1.70
CA ALA A 67 5.06 -5.29 -1.20
C ALA A 67 3.63 -5.31 -1.76
N PHE A 68 3.01 -4.14 -1.87
CA PHE A 68 1.71 -3.95 -2.52
C PHE A 68 1.82 -4.22 -4.02
N GLY A 69 2.87 -3.73 -4.69
CA GLY A 69 3.19 -4.05 -6.07
C GLY A 69 3.24 -5.55 -6.37
N SER A 70 3.92 -6.32 -5.51
CA SER A 70 3.96 -7.79 -5.55
C SER A 70 2.57 -8.42 -5.35
N THR A 71 1.78 -7.88 -4.42
CA THR A 71 0.41 -8.34 -4.14
C THR A 71 -0.53 -8.11 -5.31
N ALA A 72 -0.43 -6.95 -5.96
CA ALA A 72 -1.19 -6.57 -7.13
C ALA A 72 -0.63 -7.15 -8.44
N MET A 73 0.57 -7.75 -8.41
CA MET A 73 1.31 -8.25 -9.58
C MET A 73 1.52 -7.18 -10.66
N CYS A 74 1.87 -5.96 -10.24
CA CYS A 74 2.02 -4.80 -11.13
C CYS A 74 3.40 -4.67 -11.77
N GLY A 75 4.36 -5.51 -11.41
CA GLY A 75 5.70 -5.48 -11.97
C GLY A 75 6.38 -4.12 -11.80
N ARG A 76 6.96 -3.59 -12.88
CA ARG A 76 7.59 -2.25 -12.90
C ARG A 76 6.63 -1.10 -12.64
N SER A 77 5.34 -1.27 -12.94
CA SER A 77 4.33 -0.24 -12.68
C SER A 77 4.13 0.03 -11.18
N SER A 78 4.64 -0.86 -10.30
CA SER A 78 4.66 -0.64 -8.84
C SER A 78 5.40 0.64 -8.43
N PHE A 79 6.31 1.14 -9.28
CA PHE A 79 6.95 2.45 -9.09
C PHE A 79 5.92 3.60 -8.95
N TRP A 80 4.78 3.51 -9.64
CA TRP A 80 3.76 4.55 -9.55
C TRP A 80 3.05 4.58 -8.19
N PHE A 81 2.95 3.45 -7.49
CA PHE A 81 2.45 3.45 -6.11
C PHE A 81 3.38 4.23 -5.19
N TRP A 82 4.70 4.09 -5.38
CA TRP A 82 5.70 4.88 -4.67
C TRP A 82 5.61 6.37 -4.98
N VAL A 83 5.39 6.75 -6.25
CA VAL A 83 5.20 8.17 -6.60
C VAL A 83 3.93 8.73 -5.94
N LEU A 84 2.84 7.97 -5.97
CA LEU A 84 1.56 8.37 -5.38
C LEU A 84 1.63 8.54 -3.86
N SER A 85 2.49 7.80 -3.16
CA SER A 85 2.68 7.94 -1.71
C SER A 85 3.76 8.97 -1.35
N ALA A 86 4.88 9.01 -2.08
CA ALA A 86 6.01 9.88 -1.78
C ALA A 86 5.71 11.36 -2.02
N VAL A 87 4.92 11.70 -3.04
CA VAL A 87 4.61 13.10 -3.37
C VAL A 87 3.78 13.78 -2.26
N PRO A 88 2.65 13.20 -1.77
CA PRO A 88 1.92 13.75 -0.64
C PRO A 88 2.76 13.79 0.65
N PHE A 89 3.53 12.73 0.92
CA PHE A 89 4.41 12.66 2.09
C PHE A 89 5.45 13.79 2.09
N TYR A 90 6.09 14.03 0.95
CA TYR A 90 7.01 15.15 0.77
C TYR A 90 6.30 16.48 0.94
N GLY A 91 5.10 16.65 0.37
CA GLY A 91 4.28 17.85 0.51
C GLY A 91 3.96 18.17 1.98
N ALA A 92 3.54 17.18 2.76
CA ALA A 92 3.25 17.33 4.18
C ALA A 92 4.51 17.70 4.99
N THR A 93 5.63 17.04 4.71
CA THR A 93 6.92 17.35 5.35
C THR A 93 7.41 18.77 4.99
N TRP A 94 7.23 19.17 3.73
CA TRP A 94 7.57 20.50 3.25
C TRP A 94 6.72 21.58 3.94
N GLU A 95 5.40 21.39 4.02
CA GLU A 95 4.51 22.29 4.75
C GLU A 95 4.89 22.38 6.23
N HIS A 96 5.17 21.24 6.87
CA HIS A 96 5.61 21.19 8.26
C HIS A 96 6.92 21.98 8.47
N PHE A 97 7.88 21.88 7.56
CA PHE A 97 9.15 22.64 7.65
C PHE A 97 8.93 24.16 7.71
N PHE A 98 7.99 24.70 6.93
CA PHE A 98 7.73 26.15 6.91
C PHE A 98 6.77 26.61 8.01
N THR A 99 5.80 25.78 8.40
CA THR A 99 4.75 26.14 9.37
C THR A 99 5.07 25.71 10.81
N ASN A 100 6.07 24.85 11.00
CA ASN A 100 6.39 24.16 12.26
C ASN A 100 5.20 23.40 12.88
N THR A 101 4.20 23.05 12.06
CA THR A 101 3.00 22.36 12.51
C THR A 101 2.64 21.27 11.52
N LEU A 102 2.55 20.03 11.98
CA LEU A 102 2.06 18.92 11.15
C LEU A 102 0.55 18.80 11.32
N VAL A 103 -0.20 19.16 10.28
CA VAL A 103 -1.67 19.07 10.29
C VAL A 103 -2.10 17.73 9.73
N LEU A 104 -2.56 16.84 10.61
CA LEU A 104 -3.13 15.54 10.23
C LEU A 104 -4.65 15.59 10.42
N PRO A 105 -5.43 15.78 9.33
CA PRO A 105 -6.88 15.67 9.40
C PRO A 105 -7.33 14.26 9.81
N VAL A 106 -8.63 14.12 10.14
CA VAL A 106 -9.22 12.83 10.51
C VAL A 106 -8.98 11.76 9.44
N VAL A 107 -9.04 12.17 8.16
CA VAL A 107 -8.60 11.37 7.02
C VAL A 107 -7.31 12.01 6.51
N ASN A 108 -6.17 11.41 6.81
CA ASN A 108 -4.85 12.01 6.55
C ASN A 108 -4.06 11.31 5.47
N GLY A 109 -4.49 10.15 4.98
CA GLY A 109 -3.77 9.41 3.93
C GLY A 109 -2.96 8.25 4.49
N PRO A 110 -1.92 8.46 5.33
CA PRO A 110 -1.17 7.36 5.94
C PRO A 110 -2.07 6.41 6.75
N THR A 111 -3.00 6.93 7.55
CA THR A 111 -3.84 6.08 8.39
C THR A 111 -4.77 5.19 7.55
N GLU A 112 -5.54 5.80 6.65
CA GLU A 112 -6.52 5.07 5.83
C GLU A 112 -5.87 4.25 4.72
N GLY A 113 -4.78 4.76 4.14
CA GLY A 113 -4.02 4.13 3.06
C GLY A 113 -3.34 2.86 3.52
N LEU A 114 -2.57 2.92 4.62
CA LEU A 114 -1.94 1.73 5.20
C LEU A 114 -2.99 0.70 5.63
N MET A 115 -4.14 1.17 6.17
CA MET A 115 -5.27 0.30 6.48
C MET A 115 -5.80 -0.43 5.25
N LEU A 116 -6.07 0.30 4.18
CA LEU A 116 -6.54 -0.30 2.94
C LEU A 116 -5.54 -1.33 2.40
N ILE A 117 -4.24 -1.03 2.48
CA ILE A 117 -3.19 -1.87 1.94
C ILE A 117 -3.01 -3.17 2.75
N TYR A 118 -3.00 -3.13 4.09
CA TYR A 118 -2.96 -4.38 4.86
C TYR A 118 -4.24 -5.20 4.71
N LEU A 119 -5.41 -4.56 4.54
CA LEU A 119 -6.65 -5.28 4.24
C LEU A 119 -6.58 -5.97 2.87
N CYS A 120 -6.01 -5.30 1.86
CA CYS A 120 -5.73 -5.90 0.56
C CYS A 120 -4.79 -7.10 0.69
N HIS A 121 -3.73 -7.00 1.50
CA HIS A 121 -2.84 -8.12 1.76
C HIS A 121 -3.57 -9.32 2.39
N PHE A 122 -4.34 -9.10 3.46
CA PHE A 122 -5.11 -10.17 4.10
C PHE A 122 -6.15 -10.78 3.16
N PHE A 123 -6.86 -9.96 2.39
CA PHE A 123 -7.77 -10.46 1.36
C PHE A 123 -7.03 -11.34 0.35
N THR A 124 -5.87 -10.90 -0.11
CA THR A 124 -5.04 -11.65 -1.07
C THR A 124 -4.51 -12.97 -0.48
N THR A 125 -4.32 -13.08 0.83
CA THR A 125 -4.04 -14.36 1.49
C THR A 125 -5.14 -15.40 1.20
N PHE A 126 -6.40 -14.98 1.08
CA PHE A 126 -7.55 -15.86 0.86
C PHE A 126 -7.88 -16.11 -0.63
N VAL A 127 -7.68 -15.12 -1.49
CA VAL A 127 -8.03 -15.24 -2.92
C VAL A 127 -6.83 -15.53 -3.83
N GLY A 128 -5.61 -15.25 -3.35
CA GLY A 128 -4.37 -15.33 -4.12
C GLY A 128 -4.14 -14.10 -5.02
N ALA A 129 -2.88 -13.79 -5.32
CA ALA A 129 -2.50 -12.62 -6.12
C ALA A 129 -3.11 -12.62 -7.54
N GLY A 130 -3.35 -13.80 -8.11
CA GLY A 130 -4.00 -13.95 -9.43
C GLY A 130 -5.39 -13.33 -9.51
N TRP A 131 -6.07 -13.12 -8.37
CA TRP A 131 -7.37 -12.43 -8.32
C TRP A 131 -7.29 -11.00 -8.86
N TRP A 132 -6.15 -10.34 -8.71
CA TRP A 132 -5.93 -8.96 -9.15
C TRP A 132 -5.62 -8.84 -10.65
N THR A 133 -5.15 -9.91 -11.28
CA THR A 133 -4.74 -9.91 -12.70
C THR A 133 -5.81 -10.48 -13.63
N GLN A 134 -6.85 -11.10 -13.08
CA GLN A 134 -7.97 -11.59 -13.86
C GLN A 134 -8.88 -10.45 -14.36
N GLN A 135 -9.75 -10.79 -15.31
CA GLN A 135 -10.73 -9.84 -15.85
C GLN A 135 -11.73 -9.42 -14.77
N PHE A 136 -12.07 -8.13 -14.73
CA PHE A 136 -12.97 -7.56 -13.71
C PHE A 136 -14.30 -8.32 -13.58
N GLY A 137 -14.93 -8.73 -14.70
CA GLY A 137 -16.17 -9.50 -14.69
C GLY A 137 -16.06 -10.91 -14.10
N LYS A 138 -14.85 -11.48 -14.03
CA LYS A 138 -14.58 -12.75 -13.32
C LYS A 138 -14.35 -12.52 -11.82
N SER A 139 -13.78 -11.38 -11.46
CA SER A 139 -13.54 -11.01 -10.05
C SER A 139 -14.84 -10.70 -9.30
N ILE A 140 -15.82 -10.09 -9.98
CA ILE A 140 -17.10 -9.70 -9.38
C ILE A 140 -18.25 -10.24 -10.25
N PRO A 141 -18.71 -11.49 -10.01
CA PRO A 141 -19.69 -12.17 -10.86
C PRO A 141 -21.03 -11.44 -11.00
N ILE A 142 -21.41 -10.61 -10.02
CA ILE A 142 -22.64 -9.81 -10.08
C ILE A 142 -22.62 -8.77 -11.21
N PHE A 143 -21.44 -8.36 -11.70
CA PHE A 143 -21.30 -7.47 -12.85
C PHE A 143 -20.96 -8.21 -14.15
N SER A 144 -20.90 -9.55 -14.12
CA SER A 144 -20.55 -10.34 -15.30
C SER A 144 -21.53 -10.15 -16.47
N TRP A 145 -22.79 -9.76 -16.21
CA TRP A 145 -23.78 -9.54 -17.26
C TRP A 145 -23.57 -8.24 -18.07
N VAL A 146 -22.72 -7.32 -17.61
CA VAL A 146 -22.41 -6.08 -18.34
C VAL A 146 -21.39 -6.39 -19.44
N PRO A 147 -21.69 -6.13 -20.73
CA PRO A 147 -20.85 -6.53 -21.86
C PRO A 147 -19.41 -5.98 -21.81
N ILE A 148 -19.22 -4.80 -21.21
CA ILE A 148 -17.91 -4.16 -21.05
C ILE A 148 -16.99 -4.97 -20.11
N PHE A 149 -17.55 -5.74 -19.19
CA PHE A 149 -16.79 -6.56 -18.23
C PHE A 149 -16.63 -8.03 -18.66
N HIS A 150 -17.31 -8.44 -19.74
CA HIS A 150 -17.33 -9.80 -20.30
C HIS A 150 -16.52 -9.84 -21.60
N GLY A 151 -15.20 -9.64 -21.52
CA GLY A 151 -14.36 -9.43 -22.70
C GLY A 151 -14.37 -10.59 -23.71
N LYS A 152 -15.14 -10.44 -24.79
CA LYS A 152 -14.93 -11.05 -26.12
C LYS A 152 -14.78 -9.96 -27.19
N THR A 153 -13.93 -8.97 -26.94
CA THR A 153 -13.58 -7.94 -27.93
C THR A 153 -12.09 -7.61 -27.81
N SER A 154 -11.34 -8.04 -28.83
CA SER A 154 -10.02 -7.58 -29.28
C SER A 154 -9.20 -6.79 -28.25
N ASN A 155 -8.11 -7.40 -27.73
CA ASN A 155 -6.83 -6.92 -27.17
C ASN A 155 -6.59 -5.47 -26.64
N LEU A 156 -7.54 -4.55 -26.68
CA LEU A 156 -7.41 -3.13 -26.38
C LEU A 156 -8.27 -2.69 -25.17
N LEU A 157 -9.23 -3.49 -24.70
CA LEU A 157 -10.19 -3.12 -23.64
C LEU A 157 -10.39 -4.20 -22.56
N SER A 158 -9.41 -5.08 -22.33
CA SER A 158 -9.50 -6.01 -21.20
C SER A 158 -9.20 -5.27 -19.90
N MET A 159 -10.23 -4.73 -19.25
CA MET A 159 -10.14 -4.06 -17.95
C MET A 159 -9.77 -5.09 -16.86
N LYS A 160 -8.47 -5.26 -16.61
CA LYS A 160 -7.95 -5.95 -15.43
C LYS A 160 -7.94 -4.95 -14.27
N ILE A 161 -8.09 -5.44 -13.04
CA ILE A 161 -8.27 -4.58 -11.86
C ILE A 161 -7.14 -3.56 -11.70
N PHE A 162 -5.88 -3.93 -12.01
CA PHE A 162 -4.72 -3.03 -11.86
C PHE A 162 -3.90 -2.75 -13.14
N TYR A 163 -4.34 -3.17 -14.34
CA TYR A 163 -3.68 -2.78 -15.61
C TYR A 163 -4.35 -1.56 -16.27
N ILE A 164 -4.84 -0.60 -15.47
CA ILE A 164 -5.41 0.68 -15.95
C ILE A 164 -4.38 1.81 -15.73
N VAL A 165 -3.09 1.50 -15.94
CA VAL A 165 -2.01 2.50 -16.02
C VAL A 165 -1.36 2.41 -17.38
#